data_AF-A0A8S3T0D0-F1
#
_entry.id   AF-A0A8S3T0D0-F1
#
_cell.length_a   1.000
_cell.length_b   1.000
_cell.length_c   1.000
_cell.angle_alpha   90.00
_cell.angle_beta   90.00
_cell.angle_gamma   90.00
#
_symmetry.space_group_name_H-M   'P 1'
#
loop_
_entity.id
_entity.type
_entity.pdbx_description
1 polymer ?
#
loop_
_entity_poly.entity_id
_entity_poly.type
_entity_poly.pdbx_seq_one_letter_code
_entity_poly.pdbx_strand_id
1 'polypeptide(L)'
;MKDAEETLDEQENNLAKRHNLQKMAAFNLGVAEAVQNKKKTRETDFHKSYIFQRRPLTPPRIFKQEEYSKDLGQQVDQKEDTKKKRQADEDFLERLEQVQLAEDLAKQREQFLREKAEQQDMYKNALETQLRFKPVQVPPREPDHEVLKREEILKRLQEQREEEDILQATKNELMGDRSYKYKRRFEKRKDLEGDWRSAAMSKKEKEMEDRLHALSPSLLLHEQCDKYSRCRQCKRKMKNCGESNIWSESRYIPGSRLMV
;
A
#
# COMPACT_ATOMS: atom_id res chain seq x y z
N MET A 1 -10.06 37.49 12.36
CA MET A 1 -9.21 38.11 11.31
C MET A 1 -7.96 37.29 11.09
N LYS A 2 -7.20 36.95 12.15
CA LYS A 2 -5.98 36.13 12.09
C LYS A 2 -6.19 34.73 11.48
N ASP A 3 -7.27 34.04 11.86
CA ASP A 3 -7.57 32.69 11.34
C ASP A 3 -7.94 32.70 9.84
N ALA A 4 -8.55 33.78 9.34
CA ALA A 4 -8.87 33.90 7.92
C ALA A 4 -7.60 34.15 7.09
N GLU A 5 -6.65 34.91 7.64
CA GLU A 5 -5.35 35.18 7.04
C GLU A 5 -4.48 33.90 6.99
N GLU A 6 -4.44 33.11 8.07
CA GLU A 6 -3.75 31.81 8.10
C GLU A 6 -4.35 30.81 7.10
N THR A 7 -5.68 30.78 6.95
CA THR A 7 -6.31 29.88 5.95
C THR A 7 -6.01 30.29 4.51
N LEU A 8 -5.83 31.59 4.23
CA LEU A 8 -5.48 32.08 2.90
C LEU A 8 -4.02 31.77 2.57
N ASP A 9 -3.11 31.98 3.52
CA ASP A 9 -1.69 31.63 3.39
C ASP A 9 -1.50 30.12 3.18
N GLU A 10 -2.29 29.29 3.87
CA GLU A 10 -2.23 27.83 3.70
C GLU A 10 -2.77 27.39 2.32
N GLN A 11 -3.82 28.04 1.82
CA GLN A 11 -4.32 27.81 0.46
C GLN A 11 -3.28 28.21 -0.60
N GLU A 12 -2.61 29.34 -0.42
CA GLU A 12 -1.58 29.83 -1.34
C GLU A 12 -0.36 28.89 -1.35
N ASN A 13 0.08 28.43 -0.18
CA ASN A 13 1.14 27.43 -0.05
C ASN A 13 0.78 26.09 -0.72
N ASN A 14 -0.47 25.65 -0.59
CA ASN A 14 -0.93 24.42 -1.22
C ASN A 14 -1.01 24.54 -2.76
N LEU A 15 -1.41 25.71 -3.27
CA LEU A 15 -1.37 26.00 -4.71
C LEU A 15 0.07 26.02 -5.24
N ALA A 16 1.01 26.63 -4.50
CA ALA A 16 2.42 26.63 -4.85
C ALA A 16 3.02 25.21 -4.89
N LYS A 17 2.67 24.36 -3.90
CA LYS A 17 3.07 22.94 -3.89
C LYS A 17 2.51 22.18 -5.08
N ARG A 18 1.22 22.35 -5.41
CA ARG A 18 0.60 21.72 -6.59
C ARG A 18 1.30 22.11 -7.88
N HIS A 19 1.61 23.40 -8.05
CA HIS A 19 2.32 23.90 -9.21
C HIS A 19 3.74 23.30 -9.33
N ASN A 20 4.46 23.19 -8.21
CA ASN A 20 5.77 22.54 -8.20
C ASN A 20 5.70 21.05 -8.55
N LEU A 21 4.73 20.33 -7.99
CA LEU A 21 4.49 18.92 -8.30
C LEU A 21 4.12 18.73 -9.78
N GLN A 22 3.30 19.62 -10.35
CA GLN A 22 2.93 19.59 -11.75
C GLN A 22 4.15 19.81 -12.66
N LYS A 23 5.05 20.74 -12.30
CA LYS A 23 6.33 20.94 -13.00
C LYS A 23 7.20 19.69 -12.96
N MET A 24 7.34 19.06 -11.79
CA MET A 24 8.10 17.81 -11.65
C MET A 24 7.50 16.67 -12.46
N ALA A 25 6.17 16.53 -12.45
CA ALA A 25 5.47 15.51 -13.23
C ALA A 25 5.66 15.73 -14.74
N ALA A 26 5.55 16.97 -15.21
CA ALA A 26 5.77 17.32 -16.62
C ALA A 26 7.22 17.02 -17.05
N PHE A 27 8.21 17.35 -16.20
CA PHE A 27 9.61 17.00 -16.46
C PHE A 27 9.82 15.48 -16.54
N ASN A 28 9.30 14.74 -15.57
CA ASN A 28 9.43 13.28 -15.54
C ASN A 28 8.77 12.61 -16.75
N LEU A 29 7.59 13.10 -17.16
CA LEU A 29 6.90 12.64 -18.36
C LEU A 29 7.73 12.95 -19.62
N GLY A 30 8.25 14.17 -19.75
CA GLY A 30 9.11 14.55 -20.88
C GLY A 30 10.39 13.72 -20.96
N VAL A 31 11.04 13.44 -19.83
CA VAL A 31 12.22 12.54 -19.78
C VAL A 31 11.84 11.12 -20.16
N ALA A 32 10.73 10.60 -19.63
CA ALA A 32 10.26 9.24 -19.94
C ALA A 32 9.92 9.10 -21.43
N GLU A 33 9.22 10.07 -22.01
CA GLU A 33 8.89 10.13 -23.43
C GLU A 33 10.14 10.25 -24.30
N ALA A 34 11.11 11.10 -23.94
CA ALA A 34 12.37 11.24 -24.67
C ALA A 34 13.18 9.92 -24.66
N VAL A 35 13.24 9.24 -23.52
CA VAL A 35 13.90 7.93 -23.41
C VAL A 35 13.17 6.87 -24.24
N GLN A 36 11.84 6.84 -24.20
CA GLN A 36 11.03 5.92 -25.00
C GLN A 36 11.18 6.19 -26.50
N ASN A 37 11.18 7.46 -26.92
CA ASN A 37 11.39 7.85 -28.31
C ASN A 37 12.78 7.45 -28.79
N LYS A 38 13.83 7.66 -27.99
CA LYS A 38 15.18 7.19 -28.29
C LYS A 38 15.28 5.66 -28.41
N LYS A 39 14.50 4.91 -27.64
CA LYS A 39 14.43 3.44 -27.75
C LYS A 39 13.65 2.99 -28.99
N LYS A 40 12.62 3.74 -29.40
CA LYS A 40 11.80 3.47 -30.59
C LYS A 40 12.50 3.87 -31.88
N THR A 41 13.38 4.89 -31.85
CA THR A 41 14.24 5.21 -32.98
C THR A 41 15.19 4.05 -33.23
N ARG A 42 14.89 3.28 -34.27
CA ARG A 42 15.75 2.21 -34.76
C ARG A 42 17.03 2.82 -35.31
N GLU A 43 18.18 2.41 -34.79
CA GLU A 43 19.48 2.82 -35.33
C GLU A 43 19.56 2.42 -36.82
N THR A 44 19.65 3.43 -37.68
CA THR A 44 19.76 3.27 -39.14
C THR A 44 21.22 3.10 -39.59
N ASP A 45 22.18 3.29 -38.69
CA ASP A 45 23.57 3.00 -38.96
C ASP A 45 23.71 1.53 -39.32
N PHE A 46 24.27 1.29 -40.51
CA PHE A 46 24.66 -0.03 -40.96
C PHE A 46 25.75 -0.55 -40.03
N HIS A 47 25.31 -1.17 -38.94
CA HIS A 47 26.15 -2.04 -38.16
C HIS A 47 26.59 -3.12 -39.12
N LYS A 48 27.91 -3.20 -39.38
CA LYS A 48 28.50 -4.37 -40.02
C LYS A 48 28.06 -5.55 -39.17
N SER A 49 26.99 -6.21 -39.60
CA SER A 49 26.59 -7.48 -39.03
C SER A 49 27.66 -8.42 -39.49
N TYR A 50 28.73 -8.48 -38.71
CA TYR A 50 29.65 -9.57 -38.78
C TYR A 50 28.74 -10.80 -38.63
N ILE A 51 28.62 -11.58 -39.72
CA ILE A 51 28.38 -13.00 -39.56
C ILE A 51 29.58 -13.42 -38.73
N PHE A 52 29.41 -13.40 -37.40
CA PHE A 52 30.43 -13.79 -36.47
C PHE A 52 30.66 -15.26 -36.76
N GLN A 53 31.66 -15.55 -37.59
CA GLN A 53 32.10 -16.92 -37.88
C GLN A 53 32.47 -17.65 -36.57
N ARG A 54 32.68 -16.89 -35.49
CA ARG A 54 32.81 -17.33 -34.11
C ARG A 54 32.02 -16.40 -33.18
N ARG A 55 30.71 -16.60 -33.03
CA ARG A 55 30.01 -16.02 -31.87
C ARG A 55 30.57 -16.68 -30.61
N PRO A 56 30.97 -15.93 -29.57
CA PRO A 56 31.13 -16.54 -28.26
C PRO A 56 29.81 -17.21 -27.89
N LEU A 57 29.88 -18.45 -27.38
CA LEU A 57 28.71 -19.18 -26.93
C LEU A 57 27.93 -18.28 -25.95
N THR A 58 26.64 -18.11 -26.21
CA THR A 58 25.75 -17.41 -25.27
C THR A 58 25.95 -18.05 -23.89
N PRO A 59 26.35 -17.27 -22.86
CA PRO A 59 26.62 -17.84 -21.56
C PRO A 59 25.41 -18.62 -21.04
N PRO A 60 25.60 -19.79 -20.42
CA PRO A 60 24.52 -20.55 -19.81
C PRO A 60 23.72 -19.67 -18.84
N ARG A 61 22.39 -19.69 -18.95
CA ARG A 61 21.49 -18.85 -18.14
C ARG A 61 21.57 -19.14 -16.64
N ILE A 62 22.08 -20.32 -16.27
CA ILE A 62 22.09 -20.83 -14.90
C ILE A 62 22.79 -19.88 -13.92
N PHE A 63 23.91 -19.27 -14.33
CA PHE A 63 24.66 -18.36 -13.46
C PHE A 63 23.86 -17.11 -13.08
N LYS A 64 23.15 -16.52 -14.04
CA LYS A 64 22.28 -15.37 -13.79
C LYS A 64 21.01 -15.76 -13.05
N GLN A 65 20.48 -16.94 -13.33
CA GLN A 65 19.29 -17.46 -12.64
C GLN A 65 19.58 -17.76 -11.17
N GLU A 66 20.76 -18.30 -10.84
CA GLU A 66 21.21 -18.50 -9.45
C GLU A 66 21.39 -17.17 -8.70
N GLU A 67 21.99 -16.17 -9.35
CA GLU A 67 22.13 -14.83 -8.79
C GLU A 67 20.74 -14.22 -8.48
N TYR A 68 19.82 -14.24 -9.44
CA TYR A 68 18.45 -13.78 -9.23
C TYR A 68 17.71 -14.59 -8.16
N SER A 69 17.93 -15.90 -8.07
CA SER A 69 17.33 -16.73 -7.03
C SER A 69 17.81 -16.32 -5.64
N LYS A 70 19.09 -15.96 -5.49
CA LYS A 70 19.64 -15.46 -4.22
C LYS A 70 19.06 -14.09 -3.87
N ASP A 71 19.00 -13.17 -4.83
CA ASP A 71 18.44 -11.83 -4.62
C ASP A 71 16.96 -11.89 -4.26
N LEU A 72 16.19 -12.77 -4.92
CA LEU A 72 14.78 -13.00 -4.59
C LEU A 72 14.62 -13.60 -3.18
N GLY A 73 15.49 -14.53 -2.79
CA GLY A 73 15.52 -15.06 -1.42
C GLY A 73 15.72 -13.95 -0.39
N GLN A 74 16.73 -13.10 -0.60
CA GLN A 74 16.98 -11.95 0.27
C GLN A 74 15.79 -10.98 0.34
N GLN A 75 15.10 -10.74 -0.78
CA GLN A 75 13.90 -9.89 -0.79
C GLN A 75 12.75 -10.48 0.01
N VAL A 76 12.57 -11.81 -0.04
CA VAL A 76 11.56 -12.51 0.78
C VAL A 76 11.90 -12.35 2.26
N ASP A 77 13.15 -12.62 2.65
CA ASP A 77 13.60 -12.50 4.03
C ASP A 77 13.43 -11.06 4.57
N GLN A 78 13.86 -10.06 3.80
CA GLN A 78 13.68 -8.65 4.16
C GLN A 78 12.21 -8.26 4.33
N LYS A 79 11.34 -8.79 3.48
CA LYS A 79 9.90 -8.54 3.56
C LYS A 79 9.30 -9.19 4.80
N GLU A 80 9.71 -10.41 5.13
CA GLU A 80 9.27 -11.09 6.36
C GLU A 80 9.74 -10.34 7.61
N ASP A 81 10.99 -9.91 7.66
CA ASP A 81 11.53 -9.15 8.79
C ASP A 81 10.84 -7.81 8.96
N THR A 82 10.59 -7.10 7.85
CA THR A 82 9.84 -5.84 7.89
C THR A 82 8.41 -6.06 8.40
N LYS A 83 7.77 -7.17 8.01
CA LYS A 83 6.44 -7.53 8.48
C LYS A 83 6.45 -7.85 9.98
N LYS A 84 7.42 -8.63 10.45
CA LYS A 84 7.59 -8.95 11.89
C LYS A 84 7.82 -7.71 12.73
N LYS A 85 8.67 -6.78 12.27
CA LYS A 85 8.91 -5.50 12.94
C LYS A 85 7.64 -4.66 13.04
N ARG A 86 6.92 -4.48 11.93
CA ARG A 86 5.63 -3.75 11.94
C ARG A 86 4.62 -4.37 12.88
N GLN A 87 4.53 -5.70 12.90
CA GLN A 87 3.64 -6.39 13.83
C GLN A 87 4.04 -6.16 15.28
N ALA A 88 5.34 -6.24 15.59
CA ALA A 88 5.84 -5.96 16.94
C ALA A 88 5.60 -4.50 17.37
N ASP A 89 5.75 -3.55 16.44
CA ASP A 89 5.47 -2.12 16.68
C ASP A 89 3.97 -1.89 16.92
N GLU A 90 3.09 -2.52 16.13
CA GLU A 90 1.63 -2.48 16.31
C GLU A 90 1.23 -3.09 17.67
N ASP A 91 1.75 -4.27 18.01
CA ASP A 91 1.48 -4.94 19.30
C ASP A 91 2.00 -4.11 20.49
N PHE A 92 3.12 -3.40 20.32
CA PHE A 92 3.66 -2.51 21.34
C PHE A 92 2.76 -1.29 21.57
N LEU A 93 2.29 -0.64 20.49
CA LEU A 93 1.37 0.49 20.57
C LEU A 93 0.04 0.08 21.22
N GLU A 94 -0.52 -1.07 20.84
CA GLU A 94 -1.76 -1.58 21.44
C GLU A 94 -1.60 -1.78 22.95
N ARG A 95 -0.48 -2.38 23.40
CA ARG A 95 -0.21 -2.55 24.84
C ARG A 95 -0.04 -1.21 25.55
N LEU A 96 0.60 -0.23 24.91
CA LEU A 96 0.77 1.10 25.49
C LEU A 96 -0.58 1.79 25.69
N GLU A 97 -1.46 1.73 24.68
CA GLU A 97 -2.82 2.27 24.76
C GLU A 97 -3.64 1.58 25.87
N GLN A 98 -3.53 0.26 26.01
CA GLN A 98 -4.19 -0.49 27.08
C GLN A 98 -3.72 -0.04 28.48
N VAL A 99 -2.41 0.21 28.66
CA VAL A 99 -1.87 0.70 29.94
C VAL A 99 -2.36 2.11 30.24
N GLN A 100 -2.33 3.02 29.26
CA GLN A 100 -2.85 4.38 29.42
C GLN A 100 -4.33 4.37 29.80
N LEU A 101 -5.14 3.56 29.13
CA LEU A 101 -6.56 3.40 29.46
C LEU A 101 -6.76 2.88 30.89
N ALA A 102 -5.94 1.92 31.32
CA ALA A 102 -6.00 1.39 32.68
C ALA A 102 -5.63 2.43 33.73
N GLU A 103 -4.61 3.27 33.47
CA GLU A 103 -4.23 4.38 34.33
C GLU A 103 -5.34 5.43 34.45
N ASP A 104 -5.96 5.80 33.33
CA ASP A 104 -7.03 6.81 33.34
C ASP A 104 -8.29 6.29 34.05
N LEU A 105 -8.65 5.02 33.85
CA LEU A 105 -9.72 4.37 34.62
C LEU A 105 -9.40 4.32 36.13
N ALA A 106 -8.13 4.08 36.49
CA ALA A 106 -7.71 4.09 37.89
C ALA A 106 -7.82 5.49 38.51
N LYS A 107 -7.38 6.54 37.78
CA LYS A 107 -7.53 7.94 38.21
C LYS A 107 -8.99 8.32 38.39
N GLN A 108 -9.85 7.96 37.44
CA GLN A 108 -11.30 8.21 37.53
C GLN A 108 -11.92 7.52 38.76
N ARG A 109 -11.56 6.25 39.02
CA ARG A 109 -12.02 5.53 40.21
C ARG A 109 -11.54 6.18 41.51
N GLU A 110 -10.29 6.63 41.56
CA GLU A 110 -9.73 7.30 42.74
C GLU A 110 -10.42 8.64 42.99
N GLN A 111 -10.67 9.43 41.93
CA GLN A 111 -11.44 10.68 42.03
C GLN A 111 -12.86 10.43 42.54
N PHE A 112 -13.57 9.46 41.96
CA PHE A 112 -14.92 9.10 42.39
C PHE A 112 -14.96 8.68 43.87
N LEU A 113 -13.99 7.88 44.33
CA LEU A 113 -13.90 7.47 45.73
C LEU A 113 -13.59 8.65 46.66
N ARG A 114 -12.73 9.58 46.24
CA ARG A 114 -12.43 10.81 46.98
C ARG A 114 -13.66 11.69 47.12
N GLU A 115 -14.32 12.02 46.01
CA GLU A 115 -15.55 12.84 46.00
C GLU A 115 -16.65 12.21 46.86
N LYS A 116 -16.82 10.89 46.78
CA LYS A 116 -17.79 10.17 47.61
C LYS A 116 -17.45 10.27 49.11
N ALA A 117 -16.17 10.17 49.48
CA ALA A 117 -15.74 10.31 50.86
C ALA A 117 -15.96 11.75 51.38
N GLU A 118 -15.60 12.75 50.57
CA GLU A 118 -15.83 14.16 50.89
C GLU A 118 -17.32 14.48 51.07
N GLN A 119 -18.18 13.99 50.17
CA GLN A 119 -19.63 14.11 50.30
C GLN A 119 -20.15 13.46 51.58
N GLN A 120 -19.65 12.27 51.94
CA GLN A 120 -20.01 11.60 53.19
C GLN A 120 -19.59 12.41 54.42
N ASP A 121 -18.40 12.99 54.42
CA ASP A 121 -17.91 13.77 55.55
C ASP A 121 -18.60 15.13 55.67
N MET A 122 -18.88 15.81 54.55
CA MET A 122 -19.73 17.00 54.55
C MET A 122 -21.11 16.71 55.14
N TYR A 123 -21.74 15.60 54.74
CA TYR A 123 -23.05 15.21 55.25
C TYR A 123 -23.01 14.91 56.76
N LYS A 124 -22.00 14.17 57.23
CA LYS A 124 -21.79 13.91 58.67
C LYS A 124 -21.60 15.21 59.45
N ASN A 125 -20.75 16.12 58.96
CA ASN A 125 -20.50 17.41 59.61
C ASN A 125 -21.77 18.27 59.68
N ALA A 126 -22.60 18.25 58.64
CA ALA A 126 -23.88 18.94 58.63
C ALA A 126 -24.83 18.38 59.70
N LEU A 127 -24.94 17.04 59.80
CA LEU A 127 -25.73 16.38 60.85
C LEU A 127 -25.21 16.68 62.26
N GLU A 128 -23.89 16.64 62.48
CA GLU A 128 -23.29 16.95 63.79
C GLU A 128 -23.55 18.41 64.18
N THR A 129 -23.47 19.34 63.23
CA THR A 129 -23.78 20.75 63.44
C THR A 129 -25.25 20.93 63.83
N GLN A 130 -26.18 20.24 63.15
CA GLN A 130 -27.60 20.25 63.51
C GLN A 130 -27.85 19.73 64.94
N LEU A 131 -27.10 18.71 65.37
CA LEU A 131 -27.20 18.16 66.72
C LEU A 131 -26.63 19.12 67.78
N ARG A 132 -25.52 19.82 67.49
CA ARG A 132 -24.90 20.80 68.41
C ARG A 132 -25.78 22.04 68.63
N PHE A 133 -26.45 22.52 67.59
CA PHE A 133 -27.30 23.72 67.64
C PHE A 133 -28.78 23.36 67.72
N LYS A 134 -29.14 22.29 68.45
CA LYS A 134 -30.53 21.81 68.57
C LYS A 134 -31.44 22.95 69.06
N PRO A 135 -32.29 23.53 68.18
CA PRO A 135 -33.11 24.67 68.56
C PRO A 135 -34.17 24.22 69.56
N VAL A 136 -34.51 25.12 70.49
CA VAL A 136 -35.64 24.94 71.43
C VAL A 136 -36.88 24.53 70.64
N GLN A 137 -37.59 23.50 71.11
CA GLN A 137 -38.72 22.92 70.40
C GLN A 137 -39.82 23.95 70.19
N VAL A 138 -39.95 24.43 68.96
CA VAL A 138 -41.10 25.20 68.49
C VAL A 138 -42.15 24.19 68.01
N PRO A 139 -43.46 24.42 68.23
CA PRO A 139 -44.50 23.46 67.85
C PRO A 139 -44.40 23.05 66.37
N PRO A 140 -44.79 21.80 66.02
CA PRO A 140 -44.57 21.25 64.69
C PRO A 140 -45.20 22.13 63.61
N ARG A 141 -44.35 22.76 62.81
CA ARG A 141 -44.74 23.28 61.51
C ARG A 141 -44.31 22.23 60.49
N GLU A 142 -45.26 21.53 59.90
CA GLU A 142 -45.02 20.66 58.74
C GLU A 142 -44.82 21.55 57.50
N PRO A 143 -43.61 21.54 56.90
CA PRO A 143 -43.56 21.46 55.43
C PRO A 143 -42.33 20.74 54.81
N ASP A 144 -42.57 20.13 53.64
CA ASP A 144 -41.74 19.96 52.43
C ASP A 144 -40.44 19.13 52.39
N HIS A 145 -40.08 18.37 53.43
CA HIS A 145 -38.92 17.45 53.34
C HIS A 145 -39.09 16.28 52.35
N GLU A 146 -40.34 15.88 52.07
CA GLU A 146 -40.61 14.83 51.09
C GLU A 146 -40.47 15.33 49.64
N VAL A 147 -40.72 16.61 49.39
CA VAL A 147 -40.71 17.20 48.05
C VAL A 147 -39.29 17.27 47.50
N LEU A 148 -38.33 17.74 48.31
CA LEU A 148 -36.91 17.82 47.92
C LEU A 148 -36.30 16.43 47.68
N LYS A 149 -36.60 15.44 48.52
CA LYS A 149 -36.16 14.05 48.31
C LYS A 149 -36.75 13.45 47.03
N ARG A 150 -38.00 13.77 46.72
CA ARG A 150 -38.67 13.32 45.50
C ARG A 150 -38.02 13.93 44.25
N GLU A 151 -37.69 15.22 44.28
CA GLU A 151 -36.97 15.89 43.18
C GLU A 151 -35.58 15.29 42.96
N GLU A 152 -34.84 15.01 44.02
CA GLU A 152 -33.50 14.41 43.94
C GLU A 152 -33.52 12.98 43.40
N ILE A 153 -34.54 12.18 43.79
CA ILE A 153 -34.78 10.84 43.23
C ILE A 153 -35.16 10.93 41.74
N LEU A 154 -36.02 11.87 41.36
CA LEU A 154 -36.41 12.07 39.97
C LEU A 154 -35.22 12.47 39.09
N LYS A 155 -34.36 13.36 39.59
CA LYS A 155 -33.13 13.75 38.90
C LYS A 155 -32.20 12.55 38.69
N ARG A 156 -32.01 11.73 39.72
CA ARG A 156 -31.16 10.54 39.63
C ARG A 156 -31.71 9.46 38.68
N LEU A 157 -33.03 9.30 38.62
CA LEU A 157 -33.68 8.43 37.65
C LEU A 157 -33.55 8.95 36.21
N GLN A 158 -33.52 10.27 36.04
CA GLN A 158 -33.29 10.89 34.74
C GLN A 158 -31.83 10.72 34.30
N GLU A 159 -30.87 10.96 35.19
CA GLU A 159 -29.44 10.71 34.95
C GLU A 159 -29.19 9.24 34.56
N GLN A 160 -29.78 8.28 35.29
CA GLN A 160 -29.68 6.85 34.95
C GLN A 160 -30.23 6.53 33.55
N ARG A 161 -31.32 7.18 33.14
CA ARG A 161 -31.91 6.97 31.82
C ARG A 161 -31.01 7.53 30.71
N GLU A 162 -30.45 8.71 30.93
CA GLU A 162 -29.49 9.32 30.00
C GLU A 162 -28.21 8.47 29.87
N GLU A 163 -27.71 7.92 30.99
CA GLU A 163 -26.58 6.97 30.98
C GLU A 163 -26.90 5.70 30.19
N GLU A 164 -28.09 5.10 30.39
CA GLU A 164 -28.53 3.93 29.63
C GLU A 164 -28.64 4.22 28.13
N ASP A 165 -29.18 5.38 27.76
CA ASP A 165 -29.31 5.80 26.36
C ASP A 165 -27.93 5.98 25.70
N ILE A 166 -26.97 6.59 26.41
CA ILE A 166 -25.59 6.72 25.93
C ILE A 166 -24.94 5.35 25.75
N LEU A 167 -25.04 4.46 26.76
CA LEU A 167 -24.47 3.12 26.68
C LEU A 167 -25.05 2.32 25.52
N GLN A 168 -26.36 2.44 25.30
CA GLN A 168 -27.03 1.77 24.20
C GLN A 168 -26.62 2.35 22.84
N ALA A 169 -26.44 3.66 22.73
CA ALA A 169 -25.91 4.32 21.54
C ALA A 169 -24.48 3.87 21.23
N THR A 170 -23.58 3.88 22.21
CA THR A 170 -22.19 3.42 22.05
C THR A 170 -22.12 1.95 21.66
N LYS A 171 -22.97 1.10 22.25
CA LYS A 171 -23.07 -0.32 21.87
C LYS A 171 -23.48 -0.48 20.40
N ASN A 172 -24.47 0.29 19.95
CA ASN A 172 -24.93 0.26 18.57
C ASN A 172 -23.83 0.73 17.60
N GLU A 173 -23.09 1.77 17.95
CA GLU A 173 -21.97 2.29 17.18
C GLU A 173 -20.85 1.24 17.04
N LEU A 174 -20.42 0.62 18.16
CA LEU A 174 -19.40 -0.42 18.16
C LEU A 174 -19.80 -1.65 17.31
N MET A 175 -21.09 -2.02 17.37
CA MET A 175 -21.63 -3.09 16.52
C MET A 175 -21.62 -2.69 15.04
N GLY A 176 -21.96 -1.44 14.73
CA GLY A 176 -21.87 -0.87 13.38
C GLY A 176 -20.44 -0.90 12.84
N ASP A 177 -19.48 -0.46 13.63
CA ASP A 177 -18.05 -0.46 13.32
C ASP A 177 -17.52 -1.87 13.04
N ARG A 178 -17.89 -2.83 13.88
CA ARG A 178 -17.49 -4.23 13.71
C ARG A 178 -18.08 -4.82 12.43
N SER A 179 -19.34 -4.52 12.15
CA SER A 179 -20.02 -4.93 10.91
C SER A 179 -19.36 -4.32 9.68
N TYR A 180 -19.05 -3.02 9.71
CA TYR A 180 -18.37 -2.32 8.62
C TYR A 180 -16.97 -2.87 8.36
N LYS A 181 -16.16 -3.05 9.41
CA LYS A 181 -14.82 -3.64 9.31
C LYS A 181 -14.87 -5.06 8.73
N TYR A 182 -15.84 -5.88 9.16
CA TYR A 182 -16.06 -7.21 8.61
C TYR A 182 -16.46 -7.16 7.14
N LYS A 183 -17.44 -6.33 6.78
CA LYS A 183 -17.94 -6.16 5.40
C LYS A 183 -16.81 -5.75 4.46
N ARG A 184 -16.03 -4.73 4.82
CA ARG A 184 -14.89 -4.25 4.02
C ARG A 184 -13.83 -5.35 3.83
N ARG A 185 -13.50 -6.11 4.89
CA ARG A 185 -12.54 -7.24 4.79
C ARG A 185 -13.09 -8.35 3.90
N PHE A 186 -14.37 -8.66 4.03
CA PHE A 186 -15.06 -9.67 3.25
C PHE A 186 -15.11 -9.32 1.76
N GLU A 187 -15.52 -8.10 1.43
CA GLU A 187 -15.56 -7.59 0.05
C GLU A 187 -14.17 -7.64 -0.59
N LYS A 188 -13.15 -7.10 0.09
CA LYS A 188 -11.77 -7.16 -0.42
C LYS A 188 -11.27 -8.59 -0.66
N ARG A 189 -11.59 -9.52 0.24
CA ARG A 189 -11.23 -10.95 0.05
C ARG A 189 -11.97 -11.53 -1.16
N LYS A 190 -13.26 -11.26 -1.29
CA LYS A 190 -14.10 -11.75 -2.38
C LYS A 190 -13.61 -11.24 -3.74
N ASP A 191 -13.22 -9.97 -3.83
CA ASP A 191 -12.65 -9.39 -5.05
C ASP A 191 -11.33 -10.09 -5.43
N LEU A 192 -10.43 -10.27 -4.46
CA LEU A 192 -9.18 -10.99 -4.68
C LEU A 192 -9.39 -12.45 -5.11
N GLU A 193 -10.37 -13.14 -4.53
CA GLU A 193 -10.74 -14.49 -4.97
C GLU A 193 -11.23 -14.50 -6.43
N GLY A 194 -11.98 -13.46 -6.85
CA GLY A 194 -12.41 -13.26 -8.23
C GLY A 194 -11.25 -13.00 -9.19
N ASP A 195 -10.32 -12.12 -8.81
CA ASP A 195 -9.11 -11.80 -9.57
C ASP A 195 -8.23 -13.05 -9.73
N TRP A 196 -8.05 -13.82 -8.65
CA TRP A 196 -7.26 -15.05 -8.68
C TRP A 196 -7.86 -16.11 -9.58
N ARG A 197 -9.19 -16.29 -9.55
CA ARG A 197 -9.88 -17.21 -10.46
C ARG A 197 -9.69 -16.79 -11.92
N SER A 198 -9.84 -15.51 -12.22
CA SER A 198 -9.65 -14.96 -13.56
C SER A 198 -8.21 -15.14 -14.03
N ALA A 199 -7.23 -14.80 -13.20
CA ALA A 199 -5.81 -14.96 -13.51
C ALA A 199 -5.41 -16.44 -13.70
N ALA A 200 -5.95 -17.35 -12.88
CA ALA A 200 -5.73 -18.78 -13.04
C ALA A 200 -6.30 -19.31 -14.37
N MET A 201 -7.49 -18.85 -14.76
CA MET A 201 -8.09 -19.18 -16.05
C MET A 201 -7.26 -18.65 -17.21
N SER A 202 -6.86 -17.37 -17.18
CA SER A 202 -6.01 -16.78 -18.23
C SER A 202 -4.64 -17.45 -18.33
N LYS A 203 -4.05 -17.87 -17.20
CA LYS A 203 -2.80 -18.63 -17.21
C LYS A 203 -2.99 -19.98 -17.90
N LYS A 204 -4.06 -20.71 -17.56
CA LYS A 204 -4.38 -22.00 -18.18
C LYS A 204 -4.62 -21.88 -19.68
N GLU A 205 -5.29 -20.82 -20.11
CA GLU A 205 -5.52 -20.52 -21.53
C GLU A 205 -4.19 -20.27 -22.27
N LYS A 206 -3.32 -19.41 -21.73
CA LYS A 206 -1.98 -19.17 -22.29
C LYS A 206 -1.13 -20.43 -22.34
N GLU A 207 -1.14 -21.24 -21.29
CA GLU A 207 -0.42 -22.52 -21.29
C GLU A 207 -0.96 -23.49 -22.35
N MET A 208 -2.27 -23.46 -22.62
CA MET A 208 -2.87 -24.25 -23.70
C MET A 208 -2.48 -23.71 -25.07
N GLU A 209 -2.50 -22.39 -25.26
CA GLU A 209 -2.04 -21.71 -26.47
C GLU A 209 -0.55 -22.02 -26.75
N ASP A 210 0.31 -21.94 -25.74
CA ASP A 210 1.73 -22.28 -25.83
C ASP A 210 1.93 -23.76 -26.19
N ARG A 211 1.14 -24.67 -25.62
CA ARG A 211 1.16 -26.10 -26.00
C ARG A 211 0.73 -26.31 -27.44
N LEU A 212 -0.34 -25.63 -27.87
CA LEU A 212 -0.80 -25.71 -29.26
C LEU A 212 0.24 -25.12 -30.22
N HIS A 213 0.91 -24.03 -29.85
CA HIS A 213 2.04 -23.49 -30.60
C HIS A 213 3.21 -24.47 -30.67
N ALA A 214 3.56 -25.13 -29.57
CA ALA A 214 4.62 -26.14 -29.54
C ALA A 214 4.29 -27.39 -30.38
N LEU A 215 3.00 -27.74 -30.49
CA LEU A 215 2.52 -28.84 -31.34
C LEU A 215 2.29 -28.41 -32.78
N SER A 216 2.08 -27.12 -33.03
CA SER A 216 1.99 -26.60 -34.38
C SER A 216 3.34 -26.83 -35.06
N PRO A 217 3.37 -27.37 -36.28
CA PRO A 217 4.56 -27.36 -37.11
C PRO A 217 4.76 -25.93 -37.59
N SER A 218 4.95 -24.98 -36.67
CA SER A 218 5.44 -23.66 -37.01
C SER A 218 6.86 -23.92 -37.46
N LEU A 219 7.03 -24.01 -38.77
CA LEU A 219 8.35 -24.07 -39.38
C LEU A 219 9.18 -23.01 -38.67
N LEU A 220 10.27 -23.41 -38.04
CA LEU A 220 11.28 -22.48 -37.54
C LEU A 220 11.52 -21.48 -38.67
N LEU A 221 11.78 -20.20 -38.37
CA LEU A 221 11.97 -19.17 -39.41
C LEU A 221 12.92 -19.64 -40.53
N HIS A 222 13.89 -20.50 -40.19
CA HIS A 222 14.78 -21.17 -41.11
C HIS A 222 14.07 -22.11 -42.11
N GLU A 223 13.17 -22.96 -41.62
CA GLU A 223 12.38 -23.89 -42.43
C GLU A 223 11.38 -23.12 -43.32
N GLN A 224 10.81 -21.99 -42.84
CA GLN A 224 9.93 -21.14 -43.67
C GLN A 224 10.66 -20.53 -44.87
N CYS A 225 11.98 -20.43 -44.82
CA CYS A 225 12.82 -19.95 -45.91
C CYS A 225 13.21 -21.04 -46.91
N ASP A 226 12.96 -22.33 -46.62
CA ASP A 226 13.33 -23.44 -47.52
C ASP A 226 12.48 -23.48 -48.79
N LYS A 227 11.26 -22.91 -48.75
CA LYS A 227 10.38 -22.77 -49.93
C LYS A 227 10.90 -21.78 -50.97
N TYR A 228 11.84 -20.91 -50.60
CA TYR A 228 12.45 -19.97 -51.53
C TYR A 228 13.77 -20.55 -52.04
N SER A 229 13.81 -20.89 -53.33
CA SER A 229 15.06 -21.31 -53.97
C SER A 229 16.10 -20.20 -53.86
N ARG A 230 17.19 -20.46 -53.12
CA ARG A 230 18.32 -19.53 -52.96
C ARG A 230 18.83 -19.09 -54.33
N CYS A 231 19.22 -17.82 -54.43
CA CYS A 231 19.55 -17.11 -55.67
C CYS A 231 20.34 -17.96 -56.68
N ARG A 232 19.75 -18.22 -57.86
CA ARG A 232 20.40 -18.96 -58.96
C ARG A 232 21.54 -18.17 -59.63
N GLN A 233 21.65 -16.86 -59.41
CA GLN A 233 22.71 -16.05 -60.00
C GLN A 233 24.05 -16.19 -59.28
N CYS A 234 24.07 -16.40 -57.96
CA CYS A 234 25.34 -16.33 -57.23
C CYS A 234 26.16 -17.64 -57.26
N LYS A 235 25.56 -18.79 -57.65
CA LYS A 235 26.18 -20.13 -57.71
C LYS A 235 27.11 -20.50 -56.52
N ARG A 236 26.96 -19.86 -55.35
CA ARG A 236 27.88 -20.05 -54.22
C ARG A 236 27.53 -21.34 -53.49
N LYS A 237 28.55 -22.18 -53.24
CA LYS A 237 28.40 -23.39 -52.42
C LYS A 237 28.03 -23.01 -50.99
N MET A 238 27.12 -23.78 -50.39
CA MET A 238 26.63 -23.58 -49.01
C MET A 238 27.72 -23.75 -47.93
N LYS A 239 28.88 -24.31 -48.29
CA LYS A 239 30.07 -24.46 -47.43
C LYS A 239 31.10 -23.33 -47.59
N ASN A 240 30.80 -22.28 -48.37
CA ASN A 240 31.75 -21.17 -48.56
C ASN A 240 31.82 -20.32 -47.28
N CYS A 241 32.87 -20.54 -46.49
CA CYS A 241 33.18 -19.81 -45.26
C CYS A 241 33.96 -18.51 -45.52
N GLY A 242 33.68 -17.80 -46.62
CA GLY A 242 34.12 -16.41 -46.80
C GLY A 242 35.52 -16.21 -47.39
N GLU A 243 36.11 -17.21 -48.05
CA GLU A 243 37.48 -17.13 -48.60
C GLU A 243 37.59 -16.30 -49.90
N SER A 244 36.48 -15.93 -50.55
CA SER A 244 36.50 -15.32 -51.89
C SER A 244 35.77 -13.97 -51.97
N ASN A 245 35.97 -13.07 -51.00
CA ASN A 245 35.43 -11.70 -51.05
C ASN A 245 36.41 -10.69 -51.70
N ILE A 246 37.33 -11.16 -52.52
CA ILE A 246 38.13 -10.30 -53.42
C ILE A 246 37.58 -10.55 -54.82
N TRP A 247 36.96 -9.53 -55.40
CA TRP A 247 36.53 -9.59 -56.79
C TRP A 247 37.80 -9.55 -57.64
N SER A 248 37.88 -10.35 -58.71
CA SER A 248 39.10 -10.44 -59.54
C SER A 248 39.54 -9.11 -60.15
N GLU A 249 38.65 -8.12 -60.16
CA GLU A 249 38.85 -6.79 -60.73
C GLU A 249 39.28 -5.74 -59.70
N SER A 250 39.15 -6.02 -58.39
CA SER A 250 39.50 -5.05 -57.37
C SER A 250 41.02 -4.94 -57.18
N ARG A 251 41.62 -3.81 -57.57
CA ARG A 251 43.06 -3.55 -57.42
C ARG A 251 43.28 -2.58 -56.25
N TYR A 252 44.00 -3.04 -55.22
CA TYR A 252 44.36 -2.20 -54.09
C TYR A 252 45.42 -1.18 -54.50
N ILE A 253 45.15 0.11 -54.33
CA ILE A 253 46.10 1.20 -54.55
C ILE A 253 46.79 1.50 -53.21
N PRO A 254 48.09 1.16 -53.03
CA PRO A 254 48.79 1.37 -51.77
C PRO A 254 48.78 2.84 -51.37
N GLY A 255 48.35 3.12 -50.14
CA GLY A 255 48.23 4.49 -49.59
C GLY A 255 46.82 5.09 -49.66
N SER A 256 45.85 4.42 -50.30
CA SER A 256 44.44 4.82 -50.28
C SER A 256 43.56 3.80 -49.54
N ARG A 257 42.42 4.25 -49.01
CA ARG A 257 41.39 3.39 -48.39
C ARG A 257 40.33 2.90 -49.39
N LEU A 258 40.50 3.16 -50.68
CA LEU A 258 39.56 2.77 -51.72
C LEU A 258 40.07 1.52 -52.45
N MET A 259 39.17 0.56 -52.65
CA MET A 259 39.36 -0.52 -53.62
C MET A 259 38.53 -0.16 -54.86
N VAL A 260 39.17 -0.14 -56.02
CA VAL A 260 38.52 0.05 -57.33
C VAL A 260 38.51 -1.29 -58.03
#